data_AF-A0A2G9YLV3-F1
#
_entry.id   AF-A0A2G9YLV3-F1
#
_cell.length_a   1.000
_cell.length_b   1.000
_cell.length_c   1.000
_cell.angle_alpha   90.00
_cell.angle_beta   90.00
_cell.angle_gamma   90.00
#
_symmetry.space_group_name_H-M   'P 1'
#
loop_
_entity.id
_entity.type
_entity.pdbx_description
1 polymer ?
#
loop_
_entity_poly.entity_id
_entity_poly.type
_entity_poly.pdbx_seq_one_letter_code
_entity_poly.pdbx_strand_id
1 'polypeptide(L)' 'SEMAFGNFSKVTTSRSFPKVSEAKTQQMIRKMAYHIWERKGKPSGKDWENWLQAEKQIRAKSK' A
#
# COMPACT_ATOMS: atom_id res chain seq x y z
N SER A 1 30.80 -19.44 30.58
CA SER A 1 30.43 -18.21 29.84
C SER A 1 29.04 -18.38 29.28
N GLU A 2 28.06 -17.78 29.94
CA GLU A 2 26.66 -17.78 29.52
C GLU A 2 26.41 -16.44 28.80
N MET A 3 26.10 -16.50 27.51
CA MET A 3 25.79 -15.29 26.72
C MET A 3 24.29 -15.01 26.86
N ALA A 4 23.95 -13.95 27.61
CA ALA A 4 22.59 -13.46 27.73
C ALA A 4 22.15 -12.80 26.41
N PHE A 5 21.32 -13.49 25.63
CA PHE A 5 20.63 -12.87 24.50
C PHE A 5 19.41 -12.12 25.01
N GLY A 6 19.43 -10.80 24.88
CA GLY A 6 18.37 -9.90 25.31
C GLY A 6 17.02 -10.22 24.68
N ASN A 7 16.01 -10.42 25.52
CA ASN A 7 14.60 -10.53 25.14
C ASN A 7 14.08 -9.15 24.67
N PHE A 8 14.21 -8.87 23.37
CA PHE A 8 13.45 -7.80 22.75
C PHE A 8 12.10 -8.32 22.25
N SER A 9 11.04 -7.81 22.89
CA SER A 9 9.75 -7.51 22.29
C SER A 9 8.90 -8.70 21.82
N LYS A 10 8.21 -9.35 22.76
CA LYS A 10 6.90 -9.96 22.45
C LYS A 10 5.88 -8.84 22.18
N VAL A 11 5.87 -8.30 20.98
CA VAL A 11 4.68 -7.57 20.49
C VAL A 11 3.62 -8.64 20.22
N THR A 12 2.82 -8.89 21.25
CA THR A 12 1.52 -9.53 21.15
C THR A 12 0.55 -8.54 20.53
N THR A 13 0.69 -8.24 19.23
CA THR A 13 -0.43 -7.67 18.49
C THR A 13 -1.32 -8.84 18.14
N SER A 14 -2.42 -8.92 18.89
CA SER A 14 -3.63 -9.66 18.56
C SER A 14 -3.76 -9.78 17.04
N ARG A 15 -3.88 -11.01 16.55
CA ARG A 15 -4.15 -11.33 15.15
C ARG A 15 -5.58 -10.88 14.82
N SER A 16 -5.77 -9.56 14.81
CA SER A 16 -6.86 -8.91 14.12
C SER A 16 -6.57 -9.15 12.65
N PHE A 17 -7.34 -10.06 12.05
CA PHE A 17 -7.30 -10.31 10.62
C PHE A 17 -7.35 -8.96 9.90
N PRO A 18 -6.32 -8.60 9.13
CA PRO A 18 -6.29 -7.28 8.53
C PRO A 18 -7.44 -7.22 7.53
N LYS A 19 -8.47 -6.44 7.85
CA LYS A 19 -9.32 -5.80 6.85
C LYS A 19 -8.34 -5.17 5.86
N VAL A 20 -8.16 -5.79 4.70
CA VAL A 20 -7.17 -5.46 3.64
C VAL A 20 -6.15 -4.43 4.10
N SER A 21 -4.99 -4.89 4.60
CA SER A 21 -3.98 -4.00 5.19
C SER A 21 -3.73 -2.79 4.30
N GLU A 22 -3.62 -1.59 4.88
CA GLU A 22 -3.41 -0.35 4.12
C GLU A 22 -2.24 -0.47 3.13
N ALA A 23 -1.20 -1.24 3.49
CA ALA A 23 -0.09 -1.59 2.61
C ALA A 23 -0.54 -2.24 1.29
N LYS A 24 -1.50 -3.17 1.33
CA LYS A 24 -2.05 -3.83 0.13
C LYS A 24 -2.85 -2.83 -0.73
N THR A 25 -3.63 -1.97 -0.08
CA THR A 25 -4.37 -0.88 -0.76
C THR A 25 -3.42 0.08 -1.46
N GLN A 26 -2.38 0.57 -0.77
CA GLN A 26 -1.37 1.45 -1.36
C GLN A 26 -0.65 0.79 -2.54
N GLN A 27 -0.32 -0.51 -2.43
CA GLN A 27 0.32 -1.24 -3.52
C GLN A 27 -0.59 -1.34 -4.76
N MET A 28 -1.89 -1.52 -4.57
CA MET A 28 -2.87 -1.51 -5.67
C MET A 28 -2.98 -0.12 -6.31
N ILE A 29 -3.02 0.93 -5.49
CA ILE A 29 -3.09 2.32 -5.97
C ILE A 29 -1.86 2.64 -6.83
N ARG A 30 -0.65 2.30 -6.37
CA ARG A 30 0.59 2.49 -7.13
C ARG A 30 0.54 1.78 -8.48
N LYS A 31 0.17 0.50 -8.51
CA LYS A 31 0.05 -0.27 -9.76
C LYS A 31 -0.95 0.36 -10.71
N MET A 32 -2.12 0.77 -10.19
CA MET A 32 -3.17 1.38 -11.00
C MET A 32 -2.74 2.76 -11.53
N ALA A 33 -2.08 3.58 -10.72
CA ALA A 33 -1.55 4.87 -11.14
C ALA A 33 -0.53 4.72 -12.27
N TYR A 34 0.37 3.73 -12.14
CA TYR A 34 1.34 3.39 -13.18
C TYR A 34 0.66 2.96 -14.48
N HIS A 35 -0.34 2.08 -14.42
CA HIS A 35 -1.08 1.66 -15.62
C HIS A 35 -1.85 2.81 -16.27
N ILE A 36 -2.41 3.75 -15.49
CA ILE A 36 -3.07 4.94 -16.03
C ILE A 36 -2.03 5.84 -16.72
N TRP A 37 -0.88 6.06 -16.09
CA TRP A 37 0.21 6.85 -16.65
C TRP A 37 0.75 6.26 -17.95
N GLU A 38 0.96 4.94 -17.99
CA GLU A 38 1.38 4.22 -19.19
C GLU A 38 0.33 4.31 -20.30
N ARG A 39 -0.95 4.07 -20.01
CA ARG A 39 -2.04 4.19 -20.99
C ARG A 39 -2.20 5.61 -21.56
N LYS A 40 -1.93 6.64 -20.76
CA LYS A 40 -2.00 8.03 -21.20
C LYS A 40 -0.79 8.47 -22.02
N GLY A 41 0.19 7.59 -22.26
CA GLY A 41 1.40 7.92 -23.00
C GLY A 41 2.44 8.69 -22.18
N LYS A 42 2.46 8.49 -20.86
CA LYS A 42 3.44 9.08 -19.93
C LYS A 42 3.46 10.62 -19.92
N PRO A 43 2.30 11.29 -19.73
CA PRO A 43 2.27 12.74 -19.67
C PRO A 43 3.04 13.25 -18.44
N SER A 44 4.09 14.04 -18.67
CA SER A 44 4.83 14.71 -17.59
C SER A 44 3.91 15.66 -16.80
N GLY A 45 4.04 15.65 -15.48
CA GLY A 45 3.32 16.57 -14.59
C GLY A 45 1.89 16.15 -14.22
N LYS A 46 1.39 15.02 -14.73
CA LYS A 46 0.07 14.47 -14.39
C LYS A 46 0.11 13.25 -13.47
N ASP A 47 1.27 12.97 -12.88
CA ASP A 47 1.47 11.80 -12.02
C ASP A 47 0.56 11.83 -10.80
N TRP A 48 0.38 13.01 -10.20
CA TRP A 48 -0.51 13.22 -9.05
C TRP A 48 -1.98 12.99 -9.41
N GLU A 49 -2.44 13.44 -10.59
CA GLU A 49 -3.81 13.21 -11.07
C GLU A 49 -4.06 11.71 -11.28
N ASN A 50 -3.08 11.01 -11.88
CA ASN A 50 -3.14 9.58 -12.12
C ASN A 50 -3.18 8.79 -10.80
N TRP A 51 -2.43 9.23 -9.79
CA TRP A 51 -2.47 8.66 -8.45
C TRP A 51 -3.84 8.89 -7.80
N LEU A 52 -4.37 10.11 -7.80
CA LEU A 52 -5.67 10.42 -7.20
C LEU A 52 -6.81 9.62 -7.86
N GLN A 53 -6.76 9.46 -9.19
CA GLN A 53 -7.70 8.66 -9.96
C GLN A 53 -7.60 7.16 -9.60
N ALA A 54 -6.38 6.65 -9.41
CA ALA A 54 -6.15 5.29 -8.95
C ALA A 54 -6.69 5.06 -7.52
N GLU A 55 -6.43 5.99 -6.60
CA GLU A 55 -6.92 5.90 -5.23
C GLU A 55 -8.45 5.82 -5.18
N LYS A 56 -9.15 6.71 -5.89
CA LYS A 56 -10.62 6.68 -5.98
C LYS A 56 -11.14 5.34 -6.48
N GLN A 57 -10.51 4.75 -7.50
CA GLN A 57 -10.92 3.45 -8.03
C GLN A 57 -10.71 2.31 -7.04
N ILE A 58 -9.57 2.27 -6.34
CA ILE A 58 -9.29 1.22 -5.37
C ILE A 58 -10.19 1.34 -4.14
N ARG A 59 -10.39 2.56 -3.62
CA ARG A 59 -11.32 2.80 -2.51
C ARG A 59 -12.76 2.44 -2.87
N ALA A 60 -13.21 2.74 -4.09
CA ALA A 60 -14.54 2.37 -4.56
C ALA A 60 -14.73 0.85 -4.68
N LYS A 61 -13.69 0.11 -5.08
CA LYS A 61 -13.71 -1.36 -5.16
C LYS A 61 -13.70 -2.08 -3.80
N SER A 62 -13.27 -1.39 -2.74
CA SER A 62 -13.20 -1.94 -1.39
C SER A 62 -14.45 -1.63 -0.54
N LYS A 63 -15.48 -1.03 -1.15
CA LYS A 63 -16.77 -0.73 -0.53
C LYS A 63 -17.78 -1.80 -0.93
#